data_AF-A0A9E6FCM9-F1
#
_entry.id   AF-A0A9E6FCM9-F1
#
_cell.length_a   1.000
_cell.length_b   1.000
_cell.length_c   1.000
_cell.angle_alpha   90.00
_cell.angle_beta   90.00
_cell.angle_gamma   90.00
#
_symmetry.space_group_name_H-M   'P 1'
#
loop_
_entity.id
_entity.type
_entity.pdbx_description
1 polymer ?
#
loop_
_entity_poly.entity_id
_entity_poly.type
_entity_poly.pdbx_seq_one_letter_code
_entity_poly.pdbx_strand_id
1 'polypeptide(L)'
;MIKELEQKPPQAETDFSVEKQQNIEEARLHVLIEQYKDRLGDFELVRVNNNVGYVLQSKNHLPMAGNDWLFFDYDDTLVGTTEVKELRLAQYLEYVSEQNLSLSEQQATRIMDETDRFSRWEENPGEGDLYHANAHMTVLSWATQQFKVNPDTISQTIETIISTLERIKLQILNTDSAKSSDPFSLKNKKLVLKESKRPWSESIEKIFMSTIMNPPHFNETIQAGVVAGSPMDSIHRTNVGIFTYGDPYFQLLKTFELLMQHPDLPISQIWLTRTPKGEFITAVSQTAELSTLDQEYVPPELCEYDGDGASAGSGHVLSNYPHTIVMIDDDPKQLTSIFNTNEFLAQNTGAQFVVIRTIRPKTKAEKREWQIETKNGILDFSSNSFQESDVSKIILLNRYIVTKTNLGETHQNTLRLQEQLERLGITL
;
A
#
# COMPACT_ATOMS: atom_id res chain seq x y z
N MET A 1 -2.34 -21.38 -46.97
CA MET A 1 -2.67 -20.35 -45.96
C MET A 1 -3.13 -21.10 -44.71
N ILE A 2 -2.19 -21.44 -43.83
CA ILE A 2 -2.48 -22.17 -42.59
C ILE A 2 -2.81 -21.08 -41.56
N LYS A 3 -4.05 -21.07 -41.06
CA LYS A 3 -4.41 -20.30 -39.87
C LYS A 3 -3.86 -21.07 -38.68
N GLU A 4 -2.84 -20.53 -38.03
CA GLU A 4 -2.43 -20.96 -36.70
C GLU A 4 -3.61 -20.70 -35.75
N LEU A 5 -4.17 -21.77 -35.22
CA LEU A 5 -5.07 -21.74 -34.08
C LEU A 5 -4.19 -21.56 -32.84
N GLU A 6 -4.12 -20.35 -32.32
CA GLU A 6 -3.70 -20.12 -30.93
C GLU A 6 -4.65 -20.91 -30.02
N GLN A 7 -4.23 -22.09 -29.60
CA GLN A 7 -4.91 -22.83 -28.55
C GLN A 7 -4.65 -22.10 -27.25
N LYS A 8 -5.62 -21.31 -26.79
CA LYS A 8 -5.65 -20.86 -25.41
C LYS A 8 -5.65 -22.10 -24.50
N PRO A 9 -4.82 -22.13 -23.44
CA PRO A 9 -4.83 -23.24 -22.49
C PRO A 9 -6.23 -23.41 -21.87
N PRO A 10 -6.60 -24.64 -21.46
CA PRO A 10 -7.90 -24.92 -20.90
C PRO A 10 -8.13 -24.13 -19.60
N GLN A 11 -9.10 -23.22 -19.64
CA GLN A 11 -9.48 -22.27 -18.58
C GLN A 11 -9.75 -22.94 -17.21
N ALA A 12 -10.17 -24.21 -17.20
CA ALA A 12 -10.45 -24.97 -15.99
C ALA A 12 -9.20 -25.37 -15.17
N GLU A 13 -8.03 -25.57 -15.81
CA GLU A 13 -6.79 -25.91 -15.09
C GLU A 13 -6.15 -24.66 -14.45
N THR A 14 -6.33 -23.48 -15.07
CA THR A 14 -5.85 -22.21 -14.52
C THR A 14 -6.64 -21.81 -13.27
N ASP A 15 -7.96 -21.95 -13.28
CA ASP A 15 -8.83 -21.52 -12.17
C ASP A 15 -8.57 -22.33 -10.89
N PHE A 16 -8.38 -23.65 -11.01
CA PHE A 16 -8.08 -24.52 -9.87
C PHE A 16 -6.71 -24.22 -9.23
N SER A 17 -5.74 -23.74 -10.02
CA SER A 17 -4.41 -23.38 -9.52
C SER A 17 -4.40 -22.06 -8.74
N VAL A 18 -5.25 -21.11 -9.17
CA VAL A 18 -5.38 -19.77 -8.59
C VAL A 18 -6.08 -19.84 -7.23
N GLU A 19 -7.20 -20.55 -7.14
CA GLU A 19 -7.93 -20.74 -5.88
C GLU A 19 -7.07 -21.40 -4.80
N LYS A 20 -6.28 -22.42 -5.17
CA LYS A 20 -5.36 -23.08 -4.24
C LYS A 20 -4.25 -22.15 -3.75
N GLN A 21 -3.72 -21.28 -4.61
CA GLN A 21 -2.71 -20.30 -4.20
C GLN A 21 -3.27 -19.27 -3.23
N GLN A 22 -4.51 -18.83 -3.44
CA GLN A 22 -5.21 -17.89 -2.57
C GLN A 22 -5.51 -18.49 -1.20
N ASN A 23 -5.99 -19.72 -1.15
CA ASN A 23 -6.22 -20.42 0.12
C ASN A 23 -4.92 -20.58 0.92
N ILE A 24 -3.78 -20.74 0.24
CA ILE A 24 -2.46 -20.76 0.89
C ILE A 24 -2.09 -19.36 1.41
N GLU A 25 -2.33 -18.31 0.64
CA GLU A 25 -2.06 -16.94 1.06
C GLU A 25 -2.93 -16.52 2.26
N GLU A 26 -4.24 -16.71 2.19
CA GLU A 26 -5.16 -16.43 3.27
C GLU A 26 -4.76 -17.18 4.55
N ALA A 27 -4.40 -18.47 4.44
CA ALA A 27 -3.86 -19.24 5.56
C ALA A 27 -2.57 -18.62 6.13
N ARG A 28 -1.68 -18.08 5.28
CA ARG A 28 -0.47 -17.39 5.74
C ARG A 28 -0.80 -16.06 6.43
N LEU A 29 -1.80 -15.32 5.95
CA LEU A 29 -2.27 -14.09 6.59
C LEU A 29 -2.87 -14.40 7.97
N HIS A 30 -3.70 -15.43 8.09
CA HIS A 30 -4.22 -15.87 9.39
C HIS A 30 -3.12 -16.27 10.38
N VAL A 31 -2.12 -17.01 9.92
CA VAL A 31 -0.95 -17.34 10.77
C VAL A 31 -0.24 -16.07 11.25
N LEU A 32 -0.10 -15.07 10.37
CA LEU A 32 0.53 -13.80 10.73
C LEU A 32 -0.33 -13.00 11.72
N ILE A 33 -1.66 -12.94 11.53
CA ILE A 33 -2.59 -12.30 12.48
C ILE A 33 -2.47 -12.95 13.85
N GLU A 34 -2.52 -14.27 13.94
CA GLU A 34 -2.40 -15.00 15.21
C GLU A 34 -1.03 -14.78 15.88
N GLN A 35 0.06 -14.62 15.13
CA GLN A 35 1.39 -14.30 15.68
C GLN A 35 1.49 -12.91 16.32
N TYR A 36 0.67 -11.95 15.89
CA TYR A 36 0.68 -10.57 16.39
C TYR A 36 -0.48 -10.25 17.33
N LYS A 37 -1.46 -11.15 17.44
CA LYS A 37 -2.70 -10.99 18.19
C LYS A 37 -2.52 -10.49 19.62
N ASP A 38 -1.60 -11.08 20.37
CA ASP A 38 -1.36 -10.72 21.78
C ASP A 38 -0.83 -9.27 21.94
N ARG A 39 -0.25 -8.70 20.88
CA ARG A 39 0.42 -7.39 20.92
C ARG A 39 -0.40 -6.29 20.24
N LEU A 40 -1.08 -6.62 19.15
CA LEU A 40 -1.83 -5.65 18.33
C LEU A 40 -3.35 -5.80 18.47
N GLY A 41 -3.82 -6.86 19.10
CA GLY A 41 -5.23 -7.26 19.04
C GLY A 41 -5.55 -8.16 17.86
N ASP A 42 -6.81 -8.56 17.81
CA ASP A 42 -7.32 -9.44 16.78
C ASP A 42 -7.82 -8.67 15.56
N PHE A 43 -7.75 -9.30 14.39
CA PHE A 43 -8.24 -8.76 13.12
C PHE A 43 -9.18 -9.74 12.45
N GLU A 44 -10.31 -9.25 11.96
CA GLU A 44 -11.16 -9.99 11.05
C GLU A 44 -10.68 -9.82 9.62
N LEU A 45 -10.33 -10.91 8.95
CA LEU A 45 -9.82 -10.94 7.58
C LEU A 45 -10.96 -11.28 6.62
N VAL A 46 -11.20 -10.43 5.63
CA VAL A 46 -12.18 -10.65 4.57
C VAL A 46 -11.46 -10.60 3.22
N ARG A 47 -11.65 -11.64 2.42
CA ARG A 47 -11.20 -11.68 1.03
C ARG A 47 -12.11 -10.81 0.17
N VAL A 48 -11.53 -9.98 -0.69
CA VAL A 48 -12.29 -9.13 -1.63
C VAL A 48 -12.62 -9.91 -2.90
N ASN A 49 -13.83 -9.69 -3.43
CA ASN A 49 -14.33 -10.34 -4.65
C ASN A 49 -13.33 -10.28 -5.81
N ASN A 50 -13.39 -11.29 -6.67
CA ASN A 50 -12.46 -11.49 -7.79
C ASN A 50 -10.99 -11.62 -7.35
N ASN A 51 -10.76 -11.86 -6.05
CA ASN A 51 -9.45 -12.09 -5.46
C ASN A 51 -8.43 -10.97 -5.70
N VAL A 52 -8.90 -9.72 -5.73
CA VAL A 52 -8.02 -8.57 -5.95
C VAL A 52 -7.23 -8.17 -4.69
N GLY A 53 -7.59 -8.73 -3.53
CA GLY A 53 -6.87 -8.54 -2.27
C GLY A 53 -7.71 -8.86 -1.04
N TYR A 54 -7.42 -8.18 0.07
CA TYR A 54 -8.01 -8.44 1.38
C TYR A 54 -8.28 -7.14 2.15
N VAL A 55 -9.32 -7.16 2.98
CA VAL A 55 -9.58 -6.15 4.01
C VAL A 55 -9.41 -6.81 5.36
N LEU A 56 -8.70 -6.15 6.26
CA LEU A 56 -8.58 -6.53 7.67
C LEU A 56 -9.26 -5.47 8.51
N GLN A 57 -10.14 -5.88 9.41
CA GLN A 57 -10.78 -4.99 10.37
C GLN A 57 -10.27 -5.28 11.78
N SER A 58 -9.80 -4.24 12.46
CA SER A 58 -9.39 -4.33 13.86
C SER A 58 -10.60 -4.60 14.75
N LYS A 59 -10.49 -5.58 15.65
CA LYS A 59 -11.52 -5.83 16.68
C LYS A 59 -11.35 -4.94 17.91
N ASN A 60 -10.18 -4.32 18.08
CA ASN A 60 -9.90 -3.40 19.19
C ASN A 60 -10.29 -1.96 18.88
N HIS A 61 -10.35 -1.60 17.59
CA HIS A 61 -10.66 -0.26 17.11
C HIS A 61 -11.70 -0.33 16.01
N LEU A 62 -12.91 -0.80 16.36
CA LEU A 62 -13.99 -0.93 15.40
C LEU A 62 -14.28 0.44 14.74
N PRO A 63 -14.58 0.46 13.43
CA PRO A 63 -14.95 1.70 12.78
C PRO A 63 -16.29 2.22 13.31
N MET A 64 -16.39 3.54 13.46
CA MET A 64 -17.64 4.23 13.75
C MET A 64 -18.45 4.39 12.47
N ALA A 65 -19.67 3.87 12.47
CA ALA A 65 -20.56 3.90 11.32
C ALA A 65 -20.86 5.35 10.87
N GLY A 66 -20.65 5.63 9.57
CA GLY A 66 -20.97 6.94 8.98
C GLY A 66 -19.95 8.05 9.25
N ASN A 67 -18.90 7.79 10.03
CA ASN A 67 -17.81 8.75 10.20
C ASN A 67 -16.88 8.76 8.99
N ASP A 68 -16.20 9.90 8.80
CA ASP A 68 -15.19 10.04 7.75
C ASP A 68 -13.99 9.13 8.01
N TRP A 69 -13.24 8.90 6.94
CA TRP A 69 -12.03 8.08 6.95
C TRP A 69 -10.80 8.87 6.57
N LEU A 70 -9.68 8.51 7.17
CA LEU A 70 -8.34 8.91 6.77
C LEU A 70 -7.55 7.64 6.45
N PHE A 71 -7.28 7.43 5.16
CA PHE A 71 -6.42 6.36 4.68
C PHE A 71 -5.04 6.88 4.32
N PHE A 72 -4.03 6.12 4.71
CA PHE A 72 -2.65 6.35 4.32
C PHE A 72 -2.18 5.19 3.45
N ASP A 73 -1.45 5.48 2.37
CA ASP A 73 -0.53 4.48 1.84
C ASP A 73 0.56 4.16 2.88
N TYR A 74 1.09 2.94 2.80
CA TYR A 74 2.21 2.56 3.65
C TYR A 74 3.53 3.13 3.12
N ASP A 75 3.85 2.83 1.86
CA ASP A 75 5.15 3.09 1.25
C ASP A 75 5.26 4.59 0.88
N ASP A 76 6.38 5.23 1.23
CA ASP A 76 6.66 6.66 0.98
C ASP A 76 5.63 7.69 1.51
N THR A 77 4.62 7.24 2.28
CA THR A 77 3.62 8.05 2.98
C THR A 77 3.74 7.95 4.51
N LEU A 78 3.67 6.73 5.06
CA LEU A 78 3.91 6.47 6.49
C LEU A 78 5.39 6.21 6.78
N VAL A 79 6.12 5.65 5.81
CA VAL A 79 7.53 5.29 5.97
C VAL A 79 8.37 5.62 4.74
N GLY A 80 9.66 5.92 4.90
CA GLY A 80 10.54 6.37 3.82
C GLY A 80 11.18 5.24 3.00
N THR A 81 10.42 4.52 2.19
CA THR A 81 10.93 3.38 1.37
C THR A 81 11.85 3.77 0.23
N THR A 82 11.75 4.99 -0.28
CA THR A 82 12.66 5.51 -1.31
C THR A 82 13.91 6.12 -0.68
N GLU A 83 13.80 6.84 0.44
CA GLU A 83 14.94 7.45 1.13
C GLU A 83 15.95 6.40 1.63
N VAL A 84 15.47 5.23 2.06
CA VAL A 84 16.30 4.10 2.51
C VAL A 84 17.09 3.41 1.40
N LYS A 85 16.90 3.75 0.12
CA LYS A 85 17.74 3.19 -0.96
C LYS A 85 19.20 3.60 -0.81
N GLU A 86 19.46 4.85 -0.40
CA GLU A 86 20.80 5.35 -0.11
C GLU A 86 21.41 4.59 1.10
N LEU A 87 20.63 4.39 2.15
CA LEU A 87 21.05 3.62 3.32
C LEU A 87 21.36 2.16 2.97
N ARG A 88 20.51 1.53 2.16
CA ARG A 88 20.71 0.16 1.68
C ARG A 88 21.99 0.03 0.88
N LEU A 89 22.28 1.01 0.02
CA LEU A 89 23.54 1.07 -0.74
C LEU A 89 24.75 1.18 0.18
N ALA A 90 24.70 2.07 1.17
CA ALA A 90 25.78 2.22 2.14
C ALA A 90 26.04 0.93 2.92
N GLN A 91 24.99 0.28 3.43
CA GLN A 91 25.13 -0.99 4.15
C GLN A 91 25.60 -2.14 3.24
N TYR A 92 25.19 -2.15 1.97
CA TYR A 92 25.67 -3.14 1.01
C TYR A 92 27.16 -2.94 0.69
N LEU A 93 27.61 -1.68 0.53
CA LEU A 93 29.03 -1.35 0.36
C LEU A 93 29.88 -1.79 1.56
N GLU A 94 29.39 -1.58 2.78
CA GLU A 94 30.03 -2.08 4.01
C GLU A 94 30.15 -3.61 3.97
N TYR A 95 29.04 -4.30 3.69
CA TYR A 95 29.02 -5.76 3.59
C TYR A 95 30.01 -6.30 2.55
N VAL A 96 30.05 -5.76 1.33
CA VAL A 96 30.99 -6.25 0.30
C VAL A 96 32.45 -5.96 0.70
N SER A 97 32.71 -4.86 1.41
CA SER A 97 34.03 -4.56 1.97
C SER A 97 34.48 -5.60 3.00
N GLU A 98 33.58 -6.02 3.91
CA GLU A 98 33.85 -7.12 4.86
C GLU A 98 34.15 -8.45 4.16
N GLN A 99 33.65 -8.62 2.93
CA GLN A 99 33.95 -9.77 2.09
C GLN A 99 35.28 -9.65 1.31
N ASN A 100 36.09 -8.62 1.60
CA ASN A 100 37.33 -8.27 0.88
C ASN A 100 37.11 -7.97 -0.61
N LEU A 101 35.94 -7.42 -0.96
CA LEU A 101 35.64 -6.94 -2.31
C LEU A 101 35.73 -5.41 -2.35
N SER A 102 36.29 -4.88 -3.44
CA SER A 102 36.39 -3.44 -3.67
C SER A 102 35.47 -3.03 -4.82
N LEU A 103 34.22 -2.71 -4.50
CA LEU A 103 33.27 -2.11 -5.45
C LEU A 103 33.30 -0.59 -5.29
N SER A 104 33.31 0.13 -6.42
CA SER A 104 32.99 1.56 -6.38
C SER A 104 31.50 1.78 -6.09
N GLU A 105 31.15 2.95 -5.57
CA GLU A 105 29.75 3.32 -5.35
C GLU A 105 28.92 3.18 -6.64
N GLN A 106 29.44 3.65 -7.78
CA GLN A 106 28.78 3.53 -9.08
C GLN A 106 28.51 2.05 -9.48
N GLN A 107 29.46 1.15 -9.21
CA GLN A 107 29.29 -0.28 -9.46
C GLN A 107 28.23 -0.90 -8.54
N ALA A 108 28.22 -0.53 -7.27
CA ALA A 108 27.26 -1.01 -6.28
C ALA A 108 25.84 -0.48 -6.56
N THR A 109 25.69 0.79 -6.93
CA THR A 109 24.41 1.38 -7.36
C THR A 109 23.85 0.62 -8.56
N ARG A 110 24.69 0.37 -9.57
CA ARG A 110 24.24 -0.31 -10.78
C ARG A 110 23.74 -1.73 -10.53
N ILE A 111 24.41 -2.49 -9.67
CA ILE A 111 23.94 -3.85 -9.35
C ILE A 111 22.68 -3.82 -8.48
N MET A 112 22.56 -2.85 -7.57
CA MET A 112 21.34 -2.68 -6.75
C MET A 112 20.13 -2.29 -7.60
N ASP A 113 20.29 -1.33 -8.52
CA ASP A 113 19.23 -0.89 -9.42
C ASP A 113 18.75 -2.04 -10.32
N GLU A 114 19.69 -2.82 -10.86
CA GLU A 114 19.34 -3.99 -11.67
C GLU A 114 18.60 -5.03 -10.83
N THR A 115 19.06 -5.24 -9.59
CA THR A 115 18.41 -6.21 -8.71
C THR A 115 17.00 -5.77 -8.31
N ASP A 116 16.78 -4.47 -8.04
CA ASP A 116 15.44 -3.92 -7.80
C ASP A 116 14.54 -4.14 -9.01
N ARG A 117 15.03 -3.82 -10.22
CA ARG A 117 14.31 -3.99 -11.48
C ARG A 117 13.98 -5.45 -11.75
N PHE A 118 14.91 -6.36 -11.53
CA PHE A 118 14.71 -7.79 -11.72
C PHE A 118 13.70 -8.37 -10.72
N SER A 119 13.66 -7.83 -9.50
CA SER A 119 12.77 -8.28 -8.42
C SER A 119 11.33 -7.81 -8.56
N ARG A 120 10.97 -7.25 -9.72
CA ARG A 120 9.62 -6.74 -10.02
C ARG A 120 9.04 -7.46 -11.23
N TRP A 121 7.94 -8.17 -11.02
CA TRP A 121 7.15 -8.80 -12.06
C TRP A 121 5.74 -9.10 -11.58
N GLU A 122 4.85 -9.23 -12.55
CA GLU A 122 3.46 -9.64 -12.38
C GLU A 122 3.34 -11.17 -12.17
N GLU A 123 2.78 -11.61 -11.04
CA GLU A 123 2.57 -13.05 -10.79
C GLU A 123 1.30 -13.58 -11.47
N ASN A 124 0.26 -12.74 -11.54
CA ASN A 124 -1.00 -13.01 -12.24
C ASN A 124 -1.45 -11.78 -13.04
N PRO A 125 -2.12 -11.98 -14.20
CA PRO A 125 -2.60 -10.87 -15.02
C PRO A 125 -3.49 -9.89 -14.25
N GLY A 126 -3.19 -8.59 -14.34
CA GLY A 126 -3.88 -7.50 -13.65
C GLY A 126 -3.23 -7.04 -12.34
N GLU A 127 -2.29 -7.80 -11.78
CA GLU A 127 -1.63 -7.45 -10.51
C GLU A 127 -0.54 -6.38 -10.67
N GLY A 128 -0.08 -6.10 -11.91
CA GLY A 128 1.04 -5.19 -12.12
C GLY A 128 2.38 -5.68 -11.53
N ASP A 129 3.38 -4.80 -11.49
CA ASP A 129 4.76 -5.17 -11.15
C ASP A 129 5.00 -5.22 -9.62
N LEU A 130 4.60 -6.33 -9.00
CA LEU A 130 4.82 -6.58 -7.57
C LEU A 130 6.31 -6.74 -7.24
N TYR A 131 6.72 -6.27 -6.07
CA TYR A 131 8.09 -6.38 -5.58
C TYR A 131 8.32 -7.65 -4.77
N HIS A 132 9.34 -8.43 -5.14
CA HIS A 132 9.68 -9.73 -4.57
C HIS A 132 10.97 -9.66 -3.76
N ALA A 133 10.87 -9.34 -2.46
CA ALA A 133 12.03 -9.15 -1.58
C ALA A 133 13.01 -10.34 -1.58
N ASN A 134 12.50 -11.58 -1.62
CA ASN A 134 13.33 -12.77 -1.66
C ASN A 134 14.16 -12.88 -2.94
N ALA A 135 13.61 -12.48 -4.09
CA ALA A 135 14.36 -12.46 -5.34
C ALA A 135 15.48 -11.43 -5.26
N HIS A 136 15.20 -10.26 -4.66
CA HIS A 136 16.20 -9.21 -4.48
C HIS A 136 17.38 -9.70 -3.63
N MET A 137 17.10 -10.22 -2.43
CA MET A 137 18.13 -10.76 -1.53
C MET A 137 18.94 -11.88 -2.20
N THR A 138 18.26 -12.77 -2.92
CA THR A 138 18.88 -13.90 -3.62
C THR A 138 19.84 -13.44 -4.71
N VAL A 139 19.43 -12.45 -5.52
CA VAL A 139 20.25 -11.92 -6.61
C VAL A 139 21.45 -11.13 -6.06
N LEU A 140 21.28 -10.29 -5.04
CA LEU A 140 22.42 -9.60 -4.43
C LEU A 140 23.44 -10.57 -3.83
N SER A 141 22.96 -11.64 -3.19
CA SER A 141 23.81 -12.71 -2.67
C SER A 141 24.60 -13.40 -3.78
N TRP A 142 23.91 -13.79 -4.84
CA TRP A 142 24.53 -14.41 -6.01
C TRP A 142 25.54 -13.48 -6.69
N ALA A 143 25.19 -12.21 -6.91
CA ALA A 143 26.09 -11.20 -7.47
C ALA A 143 27.37 -11.05 -6.63
N THR A 144 27.22 -10.99 -5.29
CA THR A 144 28.37 -10.95 -4.37
C THR A 144 29.27 -12.18 -4.54
N GLN A 145 28.70 -13.37 -4.71
CA GLN A 145 29.48 -14.58 -4.97
C GLN A 145 30.23 -14.51 -6.31
N GLN A 146 29.60 -13.98 -7.37
CA GLN A 146 30.28 -13.81 -8.65
C GLN A 146 31.48 -12.86 -8.57
N PHE A 147 31.37 -11.79 -7.76
CA PHE A 147 32.49 -10.87 -7.51
C PHE A 147 33.64 -11.56 -6.74
N LYS A 148 33.33 -12.48 -5.81
CA LYS A 148 34.35 -13.29 -5.13
C LYS A 148 35.08 -14.25 -6.06
N VAL A 149 34.39 -14.81 -7.04
CA VAL A 149 34.99 -15.71 -8.04
C VAL A 149 35.87 -14.92 -9.02
N ASN A 150 35.49 -13.68 -9.35
CA ASN A 150 36.15 -12.86 -10.37
C ASN A 150 36.54 -11.46 -9.84
N PRO A 151 37.38 -11.36 -8.80
CA PRO A 151 37.69 -10.07 -8.15
C PRO A 151 38.42 -9.08 -9.06
N ASP A 152 39.19 -9.58 -10.04
CA ASP A 152 39.98 -8.74 -10.95
C ASP A 152 39.15 -8.21 -12.14
N THR A 153 37.93 -8.69 -12.33
CA THR A 153 37.09 -8.34 -13.49
C THR A 153 35.67 -7.92 -13.08
N ILE A 154 35.56 -7.17 -11.97
CA ILE A 154 34.26 -6.73 -11.41
C ILE A 154 33.38 -6.06 -12.45
N SER A 155 33.90 -5.11 -13.25
CA SER A 155 33.09 -4.43 -14.26
C SER A 155 32.52 -5.38 -15.32
N GLN A 156 33.34 -6.32 -15.82
CA GLN A 156 32.89 -7.36 -16.76
C GLN A 156 31.86 -8.30 -16.10
N THR A 157 32.07 -8.62 -14.82
CA THR A 157 31.18 -9.46 -14.02
C THR A 157 29.81 -8.81 -13.85
N ILE A 158 29.75 -7.49 -13.61
CA ILE A 158 28.51 -6.72 -13.54
C ILE A 158 27.73 -6.82 -14.85
N GLU A 159 28.37 -6.63 -16.01
CA GLU A 159 27.70 -6.77 -17.32
C GLU A 159 27.14 -8.18 -17.53
N THR A 160 27.91 -9.20 -17.12
CA THR A 160 27.50 -10.60 -17.23
C THR A 160 26.29 -10.89 -16.35
N ILE A 161 26.27 -10.34 -15.13
CA ILE A 161 25.14 -10.45 -14.22
C ILE A 161 23.90 -9.77 -14.83
N ILE A 162 24.01 -8.51 -15.27
CA ILE A 162 22.89 -7.76 -15.85
C ILE A 162 22.30 -8.52 -17.04
N SER A 163 23.14 -8.94 -18.00
CA SER A 163 22.69 -9.70 -19.17
C SER A 163 22.02 -11.02 -18.78
N THR A 164 22.50 -11.68 -17.72
CA THR A 164 21.88 -12.90 -17.19
C THR A 164 20.52 -12.62 -16.57
N LEU A 165 20.38 -11.57 -15.77
CA LEU A 165 19.12 -11.18 -15.13
C LEU A 165 18.08 -10.75 -16.17
N GLU A 166 18.45 -9.93 -17.15
CA GLU A 166 17.56 -9.51 -18.24
C GLU A 166 17.04 -10.72 -19.01
N ARG A 167 17.91 -11.65 -19.36
CA ARG A 167 17.53 -12.89 -20.04
C ARG A 167 16.59 -13.74 -19.18
N ILE A 168 16.88 -13.90 -17.89
CA ILE A 168 16.03 -14.68 -16.98
C ILE A 168 14.68 -14.00 -16.79
N LYS A 169 14.63 -12.67 -16.71
CA LYS A 169 13.37 -11.92 -16.58
C LYS A 169 12.44 -12.19 -17.77
N LEU A 170 12.98 -12.23 -18.99
CA LEU A 170 12.22 -12.62 -20.18
C LEU A 170 11.70 -14.07 -20.14
N GLN A 171 12.42 -14.97 -19.46
CA GLN A 171 12.03 -16.37 -19.28
C GLN A 171 11.00 -16.56 -18.15
N ILE A 172 11.05 -15.75 -17.08
CA ILE A 172 10.02 -15.76 -16.02
C ILE A 172 8.66 -15.43 -16.62
N LEU A 173 8.64 -14.53 -17.60
CA LEU A 173 7.44 -14.15 -18.35
C LEU A 173 7.02 -15.21 -19.40
N ASN A 174 7.90 -16.16 -19.77
CA ASN A 174 7.66 -17.17 -20.81
C ASN A 174 8.18 -18.56 -20.37
N THR A 175 7.29 -19.35 -19.76
CA THR A 175 7.57 -20.62 -19.05
C THR A 175 8.37 -21.70 -19.80
N ASP A 176 8.47 -21.64 -21.13
CA ASP A 176 9.08 -22.68 -21.97
C ASP A 176 10.60 -22.52 -22.24
N SER A 177 11.26 -21.58 -21.55
CA SER A 177 12.59 -21.10 -21.99
C SER A 177 13.72 -21.13 -20.94
N ALA A 178 13.48 -21.67 -19.74
CA ALA A 178 14.51 -21.74 -18.69
C ALA A 178 15.66 -22.68 -19.08
N LYS A 179 16.90 -22.17 -19.10
CA LYS A 179 18.08 -22.99 -19.42
C LYS A 179 18.51 -23.78 -18.18
N SER A 180 19.01 -25.00 -18.39
CA SER A 180 19.56 -25.82 -17.31
C SER A 180 20.69 -25.11 -16.55
N SER A 181 21.45 -24.25 -17.23
CA SER A 181 22.57 -23.47 -16.72
C SER A 181 22.19 -22.20 -15.93
N ASP A 182 20.91 -21.84 -15.84
CA ASP A 182 20.50 -20.62 -15.13
C ASP A 182 20.69 -20.76 -13.61
N PRO A 183 21.19 -19.73 -12.89
CA PRO A 183 21.40 -19.79 -11.44
C PRO A 183 20.08 -19.95 -10.69
N PHE A 184 18.97 -19.53 -11.29
CA PHE A 184 17.64 -19.57 -10.70
C PHE A 184 16.72 -20.59 -11.37
N SER A 185 15.77 -21.11 -10.61
CA SER A 185 14.60 -21.84 -11.10
C SER A 185 13.33 -21.23 -10.54
N LEU A 186 12.22 -21.40 -11.26
CA LEU A 186 10.89 -21.10 -10.75
C LEU A 186 10.31 -22.36 -10.10
N LYS A 187 10.06 -22.31 -8.79
CA LYS A 187 9.35 -23.36 -8.07
C LYS A 187 8.07 -22.75 -7.49
N ASN A 188 6.91 -23.15 -8.01
CA ASN A 188 5.61 -22.58 -7.66
C ASN A 188 5.58 -21.04 -7.82
N LYS A 189 5.99 -20.54 -9.00
CA LYS A 189 6.15 -19.10 -9.31
C LYS A 189 7.16 -18.32 -8.45
N LYS A 190 7.84 -18.95 -7.50
CA LYS A 190 8.90 -18.33 -6.70
C LYS A 190 10.27 -18.59 -7.30
N LEU A 191 11.08 -17.54 -7.38
CA LEU A 191 12.46 -17.65 -7.80
C LEU A 191 13.31 -18.29 -6.69
N VAL A 192 14.03 -19.37 -7.01
CA VAL A 192 14.90 -20.10 -6.08
C VAL A 192 16.28 -20.27 -6.70
N LEU A 193 17.34 -20.05 -5.92
CA LEU A 193 18.70 -20.38 -6.35
C LEU A 193 18.87 -21.91 -6.40
N LYS A 194 19.28 -22.47 -7.54
CA LYS A 194 19.29 -23.94 -7.75
C LYS A 194 20.16 -24.71 -6.77
N GLU A 195 21.21 -24.10 -6.22
CA GLU A 195 22.26 -24.80 -5.46
C GLU A 195 22.35 -24.43 -3.96
N SER A 196 21.38 -23.69 -3.39
CA SER A 196 21.44 -23.30 -1.97
C SER A 196 20.19 -23.65 -1.17
N LYS A 197 20.40 -24.13 0.07
CA LYS A 197 19.35 -24.30 1.09
C LYS A 197 18.89 -22.96 1.69
N ARG A 198 19.77 -21.96 1.76
CA ARG A 198 19.46 -20.56 2.14
C ARG A 198 20.04 -19.64 1.08
N PRO A 199 19.23 -19.04 0.19
CA PRO A 199 19.75 -18.40 -1.00
C PRO A 199 20.50 -17.07 -0.75
N TRP A 200 20.48 -16.54 0.48
CA TRP A 200 21.19 -15.32 0.88
C TRP A 200 21.93 -15.43 2.23
N SER A 201 22.87 -14.51 2.45
CA SER A 201 23.62 -14.39 3.72
C SER A 201 22.83 -13.65 4.80
N GLU A 202 23.18 -13.88 6.06
CA GLU A 202 22.56 -13.17 7.21
C GLU A 202 22.77 -11.65 7.13
N SER A 203 23.92 -11.19 6.62
CA SER A 203 24.18 -9.76 6.41
C SER A 203 23.22 -9.15 5.40
N ILE A 204 22.96 -9.83 4.26
CA ILE A 204 21.98 -9.35 3.27
C ILE A 204 20.59 -9.32 3.88
N GLU A 205 20.19 -10.35 4.63
CA GLU A 205 18.91 -10.36 5.33
C GLU A 205 18.80 -9.19 6.31
N LYS A 206 19.84 -8.90 7.10
CA LYS A 206 19.89 -7.77 8.02
C LYS A 206 19.73 -6.42 7.30
N ILE A 207 20.38 -6.25 6.15
CA ILE A 207 20.22 -5.06 5.30
C ILE A 207 18.75 -4.90 4.90
N PHE A 208 18.11 -5.98 4.45
CA PHE A 208 16.70 -5.98 4.04
C PHE A 208 15.74 -5.71 5.20
N MET A 209 15.97 -6.35 6.34
CA MET A 209 15.15 -6.12 7.53
C MET A 209 15.24 -4.65 7.97
N SER A 210 16.42 -4.03 7.93
CA SER A 210 16.58 -2.63 8.35
C SER A 210 16.18 -1.58 7.31
N THR A 211 15.99 -1.95 6.05
CA THR A 211 15.73 -0.97 4.95
C THR A 211 14.47 -1.25 4.14
N ILE A 212 13.83 -2.41 4.28
CA ILE A 212 12.54 -2.72 3.64
C ILE A 212 11.49 -3.03 4.70
N MET A 213 11.84 -3.83 5.72
CA MET A 213 10.86 -4.21 6.75
C MET A 213 10.64 -3.10 7.77
N ASN A 214 11.73 -2.47 8.23
CA ASN A 214 11.69 -1.41 9.22
C ASN A 214 12.36 -0.12 8.70
N PRO A 215 11.86 0.48 7.60
CA PRO A 215 12.33 1.78 7.15
C PRO A 215 12.02 2.88 8.19
N PRO A 216 12.74 4.02 8.15
CA PRO A 216 12.42 5.19 8.95
C PRO A 216 10.98 5.64 8.74
N HIS A 217 10.35 6.05 9.83
CA HIS A 217 8.96 6.50 9.85
C HIS A 217 8.86 8.00 9.60
N PHE A 218 7.77 8.41 8.94
CA PHE A 218 7.38 9.80 8.85
C PHE A 218 6.46 10.14 10.03
N ASN A 219 7.05 10.56 11.14
CA ASN A 219 6.31 10.79 12.39
C ASN A 219 5.17 11.79 12.24
N GLU A 220 5.28 12.78 11.35
CA GLU A 220 4.23 13.76 11.12
C GLU A 220 2.96 13.18 10.48
N THR A 221 3.06 12.17 9.60
CA THR A 221 1.87 11.52 9.01
C THR A 221 1.26 10.54 9.99
N ILE A 222 2.08 9.83 10.76
CA ILE A 222 1.63 8.94 11.84
C ILE A 222 0.89 9.75 12.91
N GLN A 223 1.47 10.86 13.36
CA GLN A 223 0.86 11.74 14.35
C GLN A 223 -0.46 12.34 13.84
N ALA A 224 -0.57 12.61 12.53
CA ALA A 224 -1.84 13.00 11.93
C ALA A 224 -2.93 11.95 12.11
N GLY A 225 -2.58 10.67 11.89
CA GLY A 225 -3.48 9.54 12.09
C GLY A 225 -3.89 9.41 13.56
N VAL A 226 -2.92 9.52 14.48
CA VAL A 226 -3.19 9.50 15.93
C VAL A 226 -4.18 10.58 16.31
N VAL A 227 -3.95 11.82 15.87
CA VAL A 227 -4.79 12.98 16.22
C VAL A 227 -6.18 12.88 15.59
N ALA A 228 -6.27 12.48 14.32
CA ALA A 228 -7.55 12.34 13.62
C ALA A 228 -8.43 11.25 14.22
N GLY A 229 -7.84 10.13 14.64
CA GLY A 229 -8.56 9.03 15.28
C GLY A 229 -8.80 9.21 16.78
N SER A 230 -8.31 10.29 17.38
CA SER A 230 -8.41 10.54 18.82
C SER A 230 -9.48 11.58 19.21
N PRO A 231 -10.06 11.46 20.41
CA PRO A 231 -9.94 10.31 21.30
C PRO A 231 -10.79 9.14 20.77
N MET A 232 -10.33 7.91 21.01
CA MET A 232 -10.96 6.71 20.43
C MET A 232 -12.42 6.51 20.86
N ASP A 233 -12.82 7.01 22.02
CA ASP A 233 -14.18 6.92 22.56
C ASP A 233 -15.10 8.04 22.03
N SER A 234 -14.57 8.97 21.24
CA SER A 234 -15.38 10.02 20.61
C SER A 234 -16.27 9.45 19.52
N ILE A 235 -17.56 9.78 19.59
CA ILE A 235 -18.54 9.54 18.51
C ILE A 235 -18.21 10.32 17.23
N HIS A 236 -17.37 11.35 17.31
CA HIS A 236 -16.98 12.20 16.18
C HIS A 236 -15.57 11.89 15.65
N ARG A 237 -14.93 10.81 16.10
CA ARG A 237 -13.58 10.44 15.65
C ARG A 237 -13.55 10.15 14.15
N THR A 238 -12.43 10.45 13.49
CA THR A 238 -12.19 9.97 12.12
C THR A 238 -11.73 8.52 12.18
N ASN A 239 -12.29 7.65 11.35
CA ASN A 239 -11.81 6.29 11.20
C ASN A 239 -10.44 6.32 10.49
N VAL A 240 -9.46 5.57 10.99
CA VAL A 240 -8.11 5.56 10.40
C VAL A 240 -7.85 4.22 9.74
N GLY A 241 -7.30 4.25 8.52
CA GLY A 241 -6.95 3.05 7.78
C GLY A 241 -5.60 3.13 7.08
N ILE A 242 -5.08 1.96 6.70
CA ILE A 242 -3.90 1.83 5.85
C ILE A 242 -4.33 1.14 4.56
N PHE A 243 -4.00 1.69 3.40
CA PHE A 243 -4.33 1.10 2.10
C PHE A 243 -3.09 1.00 1.24
N THR A 244 -2.57 -0.21 1.09
CA THR A 244 -1.27 -0.46 0.46
C THR A 244 -1.36 -1.44 -0.71
N TYR A 245 -0.50 -1.20 -1.71
CA TYR A 245 -0.36 -2.00 -2.92
C TYR A 245 0.90 -2.88 -2.85
N GLY A 246 0.78 -4.19 -3.07
CA GLY A 246 1.91 -5.12 -3.07
C GLY A 246 1.51 -6.55 -2.72
N ASP A 247 2.50 -7.41 -2.43
CA ASP A 247 2.26 -8.76 -1.89
C ASP A 247 1.54 -8.65 -0.53
N PRO A 248 0.31 -9.16 -0.38
CA PRO A 248 -0.51 -8.99 0.82
C PRO A 248 0.19 -9.45 2.11
N TYR A 249 0.87 -10.60 2.08
CA TYR A 249 1.58 -11.10 3.25
C TYR A 249 2.70 -10.15 3.66
N PHE A 250 3.49 -9.69 2.70
CA PHE A 250 4.62 -8.79 2.97
C PHE A 250 4.15 -7.42 3.44
N GLN A 251 3.13 -6.85 2.80
CA GLN A 251 2.55 -5.57 3.17
C GLN A 251 1.90 -5.62 4.56
N LEU A 252 1.20 -6.72 4.90
CA LEU A 252 0.65 -6.92 6.23
C LEU A 252 1.75 -7.00 7.30
N LEU A 253 2.83 -7.75 7.03
CA LEU A 253 3.95 -7.87 7.97
C LEU A 253 4.60 -6.51 8.25
N LYS A 254 4.87 -5.71 7.21
CA LYS A 254 5.36 -4.34 7.35
C LYS A 254 4.40 -3.47 8.17
N THR A 255 3.10 -3.57 7.89
CA THR A 255 2.07 -2.82 8.62
C THR A 255 2.03 -3.20 10.10
N PHE A 256 2.13 -4.49 10.44
CA PHE A 256 2.17 -4.93 11.84
C PHE A 256 3.43 -4.47 12.56
N GLU A 257 4.60 -4.47 11.91
CA GLU A 257 5.83 -3.92 12.50
C GLU A 257 5.72 -2.41 12.77
N LEU A 258 5.02 -1.66 11.90
CA LEU A 258 4.70 -0.25 12.15
C LEU A 258 3.80 -0.10 13.39
N LEU A 259 2.71 -0.87 13.50
CA LEU A 259 1.79 -0.79 14.64
C LEU A 259 2.43 -1.23 15.96
N MET A 260 3.38 -2.16 15.91
CA MET A 260 4.19 -2.54 17.08
C MET A 260 5.03 -1.36 17.62
N GLN A 261 5.46 -0.47 16.73
CA GLN A 261 6.28 0.70 17.06
C GLN A 261 5.44 1.94 17.42
N HIS A 262 4.19 2.00 16.96
CA HIS A 262 3.23 3.08 17.22
C HIS A 262 1.88 2.51 17.70
N PRO A 263 1.82 1.97 18.93
CA PRO A 263 0.62 1.33 19.46
C PRO A 263 -0.55 2.29 19.70
N ASP A 264 -0.32 3.60 19.63
CA ASP A 264 -1.30 4.67 19.76
C ASP A 264 -1.98 5.05 18.43
N LEU A 265 -1.48 4.55 17.28
CA LEU A 265 -2.12 4.76 15.98
C LEU A 265 -3.41 3.93 15.89
N PRO A 266 -4.62 4.56 15.89
CA PRO A 266 -5.88 3.84 16.09
C PRO A 266 -6.40 3.27 14.75
N ILE A 267 -5.69 2.29 14.18
CA ILE A 267 -6.08 1.67 12.90
C ILE A 267 -7.36 0.84 13.06
N SER A 268 -8.40 1.26 12.35
CA SER A 268 -9.66 0.52 12.23
C SER A 268 -9.62 -0.51 11.12
N GLN A 269 -9.00 -0.20 9.98
CA GLN A 269 -8.89 -1.15 8.86
C GLN A 269 -7.55 -1.10 8.10
N ILE A 270 -7.15 -2.24 7.55
CA ILE A 270 -5.99 -2.37 6.64
C ILE A 270 -6.49 -2.98 5.34
N TRP A 271 -6.22 -2.32 4.22
CA TRP A 271 -6.57 -2.75 2.88
C TRP A 271 -5.30 -3.16 2.14
N LEU A 272 -5.26 -4.41 1.69
CA LEU A 272 -4.14 -5.02 1.01
C LEU A 272 -4.57 -5.35 -0.42
N THR A 273 -3.99 -4.70 -1.42
CA THR A 273 -4.33 -4.95 -2.83
C THR A 273 -3.12 -5.38 -3.64
N ARG A 274 -3.38 -6.28 -4.59
CA ARG A 274 -2.43 -6.60 -5.66
C ARG A 274 -2.75 -5.86 -6.95
N THR A 275 -3.95 -5.31 -7.11
CA THR A 275 -4.36 -4.55 -8.31
C THR A 275 -4.31 -3.04 -8.03
N PRO A 276 -4.35 -2.17 -9.06
CA PRO A 276 -4.47 -0.74 -8.86
C PRO A 276 -5.59 -0.37 -7.87
N LYS A 277 -5.32 0.57 -6.97
CA LYS A 277 -6.20 0.85 -5.82
C LYS A 277 -7.65 1.19 -6.21
N GLY A 278 -7.87 1.85 -7.35
CA GLY A 278 -9.23 2.13 -7.84
C GLY A 278 -10.02 0.89 -8.26
N GLU A 279 -9.36 -0.11 -8.85
CA GLU A 279 -10.00 -1.39 -9.18
C GLU A 279 -10.39 -2.14 -7.90
N PHE A 280 -9.49 -2.14 -6.92
CA PHE A 280 -9.75 -2.71 -5.60
C PHE A 280 -10.96 -2.06 -4.91
N ILE A 281 -11.05 -0.72 -4.88
CA ILE A 281 -12.21 0.00 -4.31
C ILE A 281 -13.53 -0.46 -4.94
N THR A 282 -13.57 -0.61 -6.27
CA THR A 282 -14.75 -1.07 -6.99
C THR A 282 -15.12 -2.50 -6.59
N ALA A 283 -14.14 -3.38 -6.40
CA ALA A 283 -14.37 -4.75 -5.95
C ALA A 283 -14.81 -4.82 -4.48
N VAL A 284 -14.27 -3.96 -3.61
CA VAL A 284 -14.67 -3.83 -2.20
C VAL A 284 -16.14 -3.48 -2.11
N SER A 285 -16.63 -2.50 -2.88
CA SER A 285 -18.05 -2.11 -2.83
C SER A 285 -19.00 -3.21 -3.32
N GLN A 286 -18.48 -4.20 -4.02
CA GLN A 286 -19.24 -5.34 -4.57
C GLN A 286 -19.10 -6.60 -3.70
N THR A 287 -18.29 -6.58 -2.63
CA THR A 287 -18.04 -7.73 -1.75
C THR A 287 -19.06 -7.77 -0.62
N ALA A 288 -19.96 -8.76 -0.64
CA ALA A 288 -21.09 -8.82 0.28
C ALA A 288 -20.66 -9.07 1.73
N GLU A 289 -19.59 -9.85 1.93
CA GLU A 289 -19.02 -10.22 3.22
C GLU A 289 -18.52 -9.00 4.00
N LEU A 290 -18.12 -7.93 3.32
CA LEU A 290 -17.70 -6.69 4.01
C LEU A 290 -18.88 -5.97 4.66
N SER A 291 -20.10 -6.18 4.18
CA SER A 291 -21.29 -5.57 4.79
C SER A 291 -21.69 -6.19 6.13
N THR A 292 -21.14 -7.37 6.47
CA THR A 292 -21.41 -8.08 7.73
C THR A 292 -20.39 -7.79 8.83
N LEU A 293 -19.35 -7.02 8.53
CA LEU A 293 -18.33 -6.63 9.50
C LEU A 293 -18.93 -5.77 10.63
N ASP A 294 -18.51 -6.04 11.85
CA ASP A 294 -18.98 -5.34 13.05
C ASP A 294 -18.58 -3.85 13.02
N GLN A 295 -19.43 -2.99 13.58
CA GLN A 295 -19.17 -1.56 13.69
C GLN A 295 -19.63 -1.03 15.04
N GLU A 296 -19.05 0.10 15.44
CA GLU A 296 -19.60 0.93 16.49
C GLU A 296 -20.68 1.85 15.93
N TYR A 297 -21.78 1.96 16.67
CA TYR A 297 -22.91 2.82 16.34
C TYR A 297 -23.10 3.83 17.46
N VAL A 298 -23.43 5.07 17.09
CA VAL A 298 -23.84 6.07 18.06
C VAL A 298 -25.21 5.67 18.63
N PRO A 299 -25.35 5.53 19.97
CA PRO A 299 -26.64 5.27 20.58
C PRO A 299 -27.68 6.33 20.16
N PRO A 300 -28.92 5.94 19.82
CA PRO A 300 -29.95 6.89 19.39
C PRO A 300 -30.19 8.05 20.34
N GLU A 301 -29.90 7.88 21.64
CA GLU A 301 -30.05 8.87 22.69
C GLU A 301 -28.95 9.95 22.68
N LEU A 302 -27.81 9.68 22.04
CA LEU A 302 -26.69 10.61 21.87
C LEU A 302 -26.68 11.28 20.49
N CYS A 303 -27.53 10.81 19.57
CA CYS A 303 -27.80 11.47 18.31
C CYS A 303 -28.62 12.74 18.60
N GLU A 304 -27.98 13.90 18.68
CA GLU A 304 -28.70 15.18 18.61
C GLU A 304 -29.54 15.17 17.31
N TYR A 305 -30.84 15.47 17.43
CA TYR A 305 -31.83 15.48 16.34
C TYR A 305 -31.59 16.64 15.34
N ASP A 306 -30.33 16.96 15.08
CA ASP A 306 -29.86 18.09 14.30
C ASP A 306 -29.76 17.70 12.83
N GLY A 307 -30.85 17.22 12.22
CA GLY A 307 -31.01 17.14 10.77
C GLY A 307 -30.06 16.21 9.98
N ASP A 308 -28.99 15.69 10.57
CA ASP A 308 -27.98 14.86 9.92
C ASP A 308 -28.28 13.35 10.04
N GLY A 309 -29.41 13.00 10.67
CA GLY A 309 -29.92 11.64 10.79
C GLY A 309 -29.12 10.80 11.77
N ALA A 310 -29.81 10.01 12.60
CA ALA A 310 -29.15 9.00 13.43
C ALA A 310 -28.29 8.08 12.54
N SER A 311 -27.05 7.81 12.97
CA SER A 311 -26.17 6.83 12.34
C SER A 311 -26.83 5.45 12.42
N ALA A 312 -27.62 5.09 11.41
CA ALA A 312 -28.39 3.85 11.35
C ALA A 312 -28.04 3.04 10.09
N GLY A 313 -26.76 2.74 9.92
CA GLY A 313 -26.20 1.90 8.86
C GLY A 313 -24.86 2.50 8.41
N SER A 314 -23.90 1.81 7.85
CA SER A 314 -23.74 0.39 7.52
C SER A 314 -22.28 0.01 7.79
N GLY A 315 -22.05 -1.26 8.16
CA GLY A 315 -20.83 -1.93 8.66
C GLY A 315 -19.47 -1.67 7.99
N HIS A 316 -19.45 -0.95 6.87
CA HIS A 316 -18.32 -0.92 5.96
C HIS A 316 -17.86 0.50 5.64
N VAL A 317 -16.57 0.64 5.30
CA VAL A 317 -15.99 1.88 4.76
C VAL A 317 -16.82 2.38 3.57
N LEU A 318 -17.21 1.51 2.64
CA LEU A 318 -17.97 1.91 1.44
C LEU A 318 -19.48 1.89 1.64
N SER A 319 -19.90 2.34 2.83
CA SER A 319 -21.27 2.40 3.32
C SER A 319 -22.20 3.26 2.45
N ASN A 320 -23.51 3.00 2.51
CA ASN A 320 -24.53 3.85 1.86
C ASN A 320 -24.69 5.23 2.51
N TYR A 321 -24.14 5.41 3.71
CA TYR A 321 -24.21 6.69 4.41
C TYR A 321 -23.22 7.69 3.80
N PRO A 322 -23.64 8.95 3.57
CA PRO A 322 -22.75 9.98 3.05
C PRO A 322 -21.56 10.22 3.99
N HIS A 323 -20.34 10.02 3.50
CA HIS A 323 -19.11 10.34 4.23
C HIS A 323 -17.92 10.52 3.28
N THR A 324 -16.86 11.14 3.78
CA THR A 324 -15.62 11.41 3.05
C THR A 324 -14.54 10.40 3.43
N ILE A 325 -13.80 9.93 2.43
CA ILE A 325 -12.58 9.16 2.60
C ILE A 325 -11.41 10.00 2.08
N VAL A 326 -10.55 10.46 2.98
CA VAL A 326 -9.31 11.16 2.62
C VAL A 326 -8.22 10.12 2.40
N MET A 327 -7.74 9.99 1.17
CA MET A 327 -6.61 9.12 0.83
C MET A 327 -5.33 9.96 0.70
N ILE A 328 -4.30 9.59 1.45
CA ILE A 328 -2.96 10.17 1.36
C ILE A 328 -2.02 9.14 0.73
N ASP A 329 -1.38 9.50 -0.38
CA ASP A 329 -0.46 8.63 -1.14
C ASP A 329 0.62 9.47 -1.83
N ASP A 330 1.77 8.88 -2.17
CA ASP A 330 2.82 9.57 -2.95
C ASP A 330 2.70 9.33 -4.46
N ASP A 331 2.07 8.22 -4.87
CA ASP A 331 1.97 7.80 -6.27
C ASP A 331 0.79 8.47 -6.99
N PRO A 332 1.04 9.42 -7.93
CA PRO A 332 -0.02 10.09 -8.66
C PRO A 332 -0.88 9.13 -9.48
N LYS A 333 -0.33 7.99 -9.96
CA LYS A 333 -1.12 7.02 -10.72
C LYS A 333 -2.17 6.34 -9.86
N GLN A 334 -1.82 6.02 -8.61
CA GLN A 334 -2.76 5.43 -7.66
C GLN A 334 -3.82 6.46 -7.26
N LEU A 335 -3.43 7.70 -6.98
CA LEU A 335 -4.38 8.76 -6.63
C LEU A 335 -5.39 9.04 -7.75
N THR A 336 -4.94 9.20 -8.99
CA THR A 336 -5.86 9.36 -10.12
C THR A 336 -6.78 8.15 -10.28
N SER A 337 -6.25 6.92 -10.10
CA SER A 337 -7.05 5.70 -10.14
C SER A 337 -8.15 5.69 -9.07
N ILE A 338 -7.83 6.10 -7.84
CA ILE A 338 -8.78 6.20 -6.72
C ILE A 338 -9.82 7.29 -7.00
N PHE A 339 -9.38 8.49 -7.40
CA PHE A 339 -10.28 9.61 -7.65
C PHE A 339 -11.33 9.29 -8.71
N ASN A 340 -10.94 8.58 -9.77
CA ASN A 340 -11.83 8.16 -10.84
C ASN A 340 -12.92 7.17 -10.39
N THR A 341 -12.82 6.55 -9.21
CA THR A 341 -13.88 5.68 -8.67
C THR A 341 -15.09 6.46 -8.16
N ASN A 342 -14.97 7.77 -7.91
CA ASN A 342 -16.03 8.57 -7.30
C ASN A 342 -17.35 8.56 -8.10
N GLU A 343 -17.30 8.52 -9.43
CA GLU A 343 -18.52 8.44 -10.24
C GLU A 343 -19.25 7.11 -10.03
N PHE A 344 -18.49 6.01 -9.96
CA PHE A 344 -19.02 4.70 -9.66
C PHE A 344 -19.56 4.63 -8.21
N LEU A 345 -18.81 5.15 -7.25
CA LEU A 345 -19.21 5.15 -5.83
C LEU A 345 -20.48 5.97 -5.58
N ALA A 346 -20.64 7.12 -6.25
CA ALA A 346 -21.85 7.95 -6.12
C ALA A 346 -23.15 7.23 -6.53
N GLN A 347 -23.05 6.18 -7.35
CA GLN A 347 -24.19 5.38 -7.78
C GLN A 347 -24.43 4.16 -6.88
N ASN A 348 -23.45 3.75 -6.08
CA ASN A 348 -23.45 2.47 -5.37
C ASN A 348 -23.29 2.59 -3.85
N THR A 349 -22.83 3.73 -3.36
CA THR A 349 -22.44 3.98 -1.96
C THR A 349 -22.67 5.45 -1.59
N GLY A 350 -22.52 5.80 -0.31
CA GLY A 350 -22.42 7.18 0.18
C GLY A 350 -20.98 7.66 0.34
N ALA A 351 -19.99 6.84 0.01
CA ALA A 351 -18.58 7.18 0.14
C ALA A 351 -18.12 8.11 -0.99
N GLN A 352 -17.23 9.05 -0.66
CA GLN A 352 -16.51 9.85 -1.64
C GLN A 352 -15.04 10.00 -1.27
N PHE A 353 -14.15 9.69 -2.21
CA PHE A 353 -12.72 9.87 -2.05
C PHE A 353 -12.29 11.31 -2.34
N VAL A 354 -11.48 11.84 -1.43
CA VAL A 354 -10.62 13.01 -1.62
C VAL A 354 -9.19 12.49 -1.63
N VAL A 355 -8.47 12.75 -2.70
CA VAL A 355 -7.08 12.30 -2.82
C VAL A 355 -6.13 13.43 -2.51
N ILE A 356 -5.08 13.08 -1.77
CA ILE A 356 -4.05 13.98 -1.32
C ILE A 356 -2.71 13.36 -1.71
N ARG A 357 -1.94 14.10 -2.50
CA ARG A 357 -0.58 13.69 -2.82
C ARG A 357 0.42 14.17 -1.78
N THR A 358 1.19 13.26 -1.20
CA THR A 358 2.42 13.59 -0.48
C THR A 358 3.59 13.62 -1.44
N ILE A 359 4.28 14.76 -1.50
CA ILE A 359 5.57 14.84 -2.19
C ILE A 359 6.66 15.01 -1.13
N ARG A 360 7.78 14.29 -1.25
CA ARG A 360 8.89 14.31 -0.29
C ARG A 360 10.20 14.62 -1.03
N PRO A 361 11.19 15.26 -0.39
CA PRO A 361 12.51 15.43 -0.98
C PRO A 361 13.10 14.05 -1.27
N LYS A 362 13.75 13.86 -2.42
CA LYS A 362 14.32 12.58 -2.86
C LYS A 362 13.32 11.44 -3.14
N THR A 363 12.01 11.64 -3.03
CA THR A 363 11.05 10.73 -3.68
C THR A 363 10.94 11.09 -5.17
N LYS A 364 10.22 10.28 -5.96
CA LYS A 364 10.19 10.35 -7.44
C LYS A 364 9.79 11.72 -8.04
N ALA A 365 9.34 12.68 -7.23
CA ALA A 365 9.18 14.07 -7.60
C ALA A 365 9.83 14.96 -6.52
N GLU A 366 10.89 15.71 -6.86
CA GLU A 366 11.75 16.42 -5.91
C GLU A 366 11.15 17.70 -5.28
N LYS A 367 9.96 17.66 -4.67
CA LYS A 367 9.40 18.79 -3.89
C LYS A 367 8.58 18.31 -2.69
N ARG A 368 8.31 19.18 -1.71
CA ARG A 368 7.26 18.93 -0.70
C ARG A 368 6.06 19.77 -1.06
N GLU A 369 5.01 19.14 -1.59
CA GLU A 369 3.75 19.82 -1.95
C GLU A 369 2.58 18.89 -1.60
N TRP A 370 1.49 19.46 -1.12
CA TRP A 370 0.25 18.75 -0.82
C TRP A 370 -0.76 19.17 -1.87
N GLN A 371 -1.15 18.25 -2.74
CA GLN A 371 -2.07 18.54 -3.84
C GLN A 371 -3.37 17.77 -3.63
N ILE A 372 -4.49 18.49 -3.49
CA ILE A 372 -5.82 17.89 -3.52
C ILE A 372 -6.29 17.87 -4.96
N GLU A 373 -6.47 16.68 -5.52
CA GLU A 373 -7.11 16.55 -6.82
C GLU A 373 -8.63 16.63 -6.63
N THR A 374 -9.25 17.64 -7.23
CA THR A 374 -10.70 17.81 -7.26
C THR A 374 -11.19 17.77 -8.70
N LYS A 375 -12.51 17.58 -8.88
CA LYS A 375 -13.14 17.70 -10.22
C LYS A 375 -12.92 19.07 -10.88
N ASN A 376 -12.51 20.08 -10.11
CA ASN A 376 -12.29 21.45 -10.55
C ASN A 376 -10.79 21.80 -10.67
N GLY A 377 -9.89 20.83 -10.55
CA GLY A 377 -8.44 21.03 -10.63
C GLY A 377 -7.71 20.68 -9.33
N ILE A 378 -6.42 21.00 -9.30
CA ILE A 378 -5.53 20.72 -8.17
C ILE A 378 -5.54 21.92 -7.20
N LEU A 379 -5.92 21.69 -5.94
CA LEU A 379 -5.70 22.65 -4.85
C LEU A 379 -4.32 22.36 -4.25
N ASP A 380 -3.38 23.29 -4.45
CA ASP A 380 -2.04 23.20 -3.89
C ASP A 380 -2.00 23.83 -2.48
N PHE A 381 -1.81 23.00 -1.47
CA PHE A 381 -1.51 23.38 -0.11
C PHE A 381 0.00 23.39 0.09
N SER A 382 0.71 24.19 -0.71
CA SER A 382 2.16 24.39 -0.60
C SER A 382 2.51 25.10 0.70
N SER A 383 2.52 24.33 1.78
CA SER A 383 3.10 24.69 3.06
C SER A 383 4.40 23.91 3.25
N ASN A 384 5.40 24.56 3.85
CA ASN A 384 6.69 23.92 4.12
C ASN A 384 6.60 22.83 5.23
N SER A 385 5.44 22.68 5.87
CA SER A 385 5.23 21.73 6.98
C SER A 385 3.75 21.35 7.10
N PHE A 386 3.46 20.06 6.95
CA PHE A 386 2.18 19.50 7.30
C PHE A 386 1.90 19.72 8.79
N GLN A 387 0.74 20.28 9.13
CA GLN A 387 0.25 20.31 10.50
C GLN A 387 -0.90 19.32 10.65
N GLU A 388 -0.99 18.64 11.79
CA GLU A 388 -2.08 17.71 12.11
C GLU A 388 -3.46 18.33 11.84
N SER A 389 -3.60 19.63 12.12
CA SER A 389 -4.83 20.39 11.87
C SER A 389 -5.26 20.44 10.40
N ASP A 390 -4.36 20.21 9.45
CA ASP A 390 -4.64 20.31 8.02
C ASP A 390 -5.56 19.18 7.55
N VAL A 391 -5.48 17.98 8.13
CA VAL A 391 -6.42 16.89 7.81
C VAL A 391 -7.85 17.25 8.18
N SER A 392 -8.07 17.79 9.38
CA SER A 392 -9.39 18.23 9.82
C SER A 392 -9.94 19.35 8.95
N LYS A 393 -9.07 20.28 8.49
CA LYS A 393 -9.45 21.34 7.55
C LYS A 393 -9.86 20.77 6.19
N ILE A 394 -9.15 19.77 5.68
CA ILE A 394 -9.46 19.13 4.40
C ILE A 394 -10.77 18.37 4.45
N ILE A 395 -10.98 17.60 5.52
CA ILE A 395 -12.26 16.92 5.76
C ILE A 395 -13.40 17.93 5.79
N LEU A 396 -13.25 19.00 6.57
CA LEU A 396 -14.27 20.04 6.71
C LEU A 396 -14.53 20.78 5.39
N LEU A 397 -13.49 21.10 4.63
CA LEU A 397 -13.58 21.73 3.33
C LEU A 397 -14.31 20.83 2.33
N ASN A 398 -13.99 19.53 2.30
CA ASN A 398 -14.68 18.60 1.43
C ASN A 398 -16.15 18.45 1.81
N ARG A 399 -16.46 18.30 3.11
CA ARG A 399 -17.84 18.29 3.60
C ARG A 399 -18.59 19.54 3.14
N TYR A 400 -17.98 20.72 3.23
CA TYR A 400 -18.57 21.96 2.73
C TYR A 400 -18.84 21.90 1.22
N ILE A 401 -17.84 21.51 0.41
CA ILE A 401 -17.98 21.44 -1.06
C ILE A 401 -19.09 20.47 -1.46
N VAL A 402 -19.14 19.29 -0.85
CA VAL A 402 -20.15 18.26 -1.11
C VAL A 402 -21.53 18.74 -0.70
N THR A 403 -21.66 19.27 0.51
CA THR A 403 -22.94 19.79 1.05
C THR A 403 -23.44 20.96 0.20
N LYS A 404 -22.57 21.91 -0.15
CA LYS A 404 -22.89 23.04 -1.03
C LYS A 404 -23.37 22.57 -2.41
N THR A 405 -22.70 21.57 -2.98
CA THR A 405 -23.06 21.01 -4.29
C THR A 405 -24.44 20.33 -4.25
N ASN A 406 -24.72 19.57 -3.19
CA ASN A 406 -25.92 18.75 -3.10
C ASN A 406 -27.16 19.51 -2.59
N LEU A 407 -26.97 20.40 -1.62
CA LEU A 407 -28.06 21.10 -0.92
C LEU A 407 -28.17 22.58 -1.31
N GLY A 408 -27.16 23.13 -1.99
CA GLY A 408 -27.08 24.53 -2.37
C GLY A 408 -26.37 25.42 -1.34
N GLU A 409 -25.97 26.60 -1.80
CA GLU A 409 -25.16 27.55 -1.03
C GLU A 409 -25.90 28.16 0.17
N THR A 410 -27.21 28.31 0.07
CA THR A 410 -28.06 28.94 1.11
C THR A 410 -28.62 27.95 2.12
N HIS A 411 -28.31 26.65 1.99
CA HIS A 411 -28.77 25.64 2.94
C HIS A 411 -28.09 25.82 4.30
N GLN A 412 -28.83 25.60 5.40
CA GLN A 412 -28.34 25.82 6.77
C GLN A 412 -27.05 25.03 7.08
N ASN A 413 -26.97 23.77 6.66
CA ASN A 413 -25.75 22.97 6.83
C ASN A 413 -24.56 23.53 6.05
N THR A 414 -24.79 24.05 4.84
CA THR A 414 -23.74 24.70 4.04
C THR A 414 -23.22 25.95 4.74
N LEU A 415 -24.12 26.78 5.27
CA LEU A 415 -23.77 27.99 6.03
C LEU A 415 -23.03 27.66 7.33
N ARG A 416 -23.46 26.63 8.07
CA ARG A 416 -22.78 26.17 9.30
C ARG A 416 -21.36 25.70 9.01
N LEU A 417 -21.16 24.91 7.95
CA LEU A 417 -19.83 24.44 7.53
C LEU A 417 -18.95 25.61 7.06
N GLN A 418 -19.53 26.58 6.34
CA GLN A 418 -18.84 27.81 5.96
C GLN A 418 -18.35 28.59 7.18
N GLU A 419 -19.20 28.82 8.18
CA GLU A 419 -18.81 29.52 9.41
C GLU A 419 -17.68 28.78 10.15
N GLN A 420 -17.72 27.45 10.18
CA GLN A 420 -16.64 26.65 10.79
C GLN A 420 -15.32 26.82 10.05
N LEU A 421 -15.35 26.83 8.71
CA LEU A 421 -14.16 27.05 7.87
C LEU A 421 -13.60 28.46 8.07
N GLU A 422 -14.46 29.47 8.12
CA GLU A 422 -14.06 30.86 8.39
C GLU A 422 -13.42 31.01 9.78
N ARG A 423 -13.94 30.33 10.80
CA ARG A 423 -13.34 30.29 12.16
C ARG A 423 -11.95 29.66 12.18
N LEU A 424 -11.67 28.74 11.25
CA LEU A 424 -10.35 28.13 11.08
C LEU A 424 -9.42 28.96 10.18
N GLY A 425 -9.86 30.15 9.75
CA GLY A 425 -9.09 31.05 8.89
C GLY A 425 -9.02 30.61 7.43
N ILE A 426 -9.95 29.76 6.99
CA ILE A 426 -10.03 29.32 5.60
C ILE A 426 -11.03 30.20 4.85
N THR A 427 -10.52 30.98 3.89
CA THR A 427 -11.35 31.79 3.00
C THR A 427 -11.81 30.94 1.82
N LEU A 428 -13.13 30.85 1.62
CA LEU A 428 -13.79 29.99 0.62
C LEU A 428 -14.07 30.69 -0.71
#